data_AF-A0A839LPQ6-F1
#
_entry.id   AF-A0A839LPQ6-F1
#
_cell.length_a   1.000
_cell.length_b   1.000
_cell.length_c   1.000
_cell.angle_alpha   90.00
_cell.angle_beta   90.00
_cell.angle_gamma   90.00
#
_symmetry.space_group_name_H-M   'P 1'
#
loop_
_entity.id
_entity.type
_entity.pdbx_description
1 polymer ?
#
loop_
_entity_poly.entity_id
_entity_poly.type
_entity_poly.pdbx_seq_one_letter_code
_entity_poly.pdbx_strand_id
1 'polypeptide(L)'
;MLLNQVSLRQAGASDWPAVEALLLANKLPTQGAREHLATYVLAVSNGEVVGCAGAEVYGAVALLRSVAVAPGLHKKGIGRLMLQTLLQQARARDIASLHLLTVTAPEYFAQYGFKRAKLEEAPAALKASAEFQGACPACAAFMSLTLRELPKREDGLPVAVLGAGPVGLATVAQLIERDLPFVVLEAGNGVGTHLQDYGHVRLFSPWQYNVDAGMARLLKPTGWAAPPDAELPLAAEVVERVLKPFAALPQVARALKLGARVTALSREGHDKVKSTGREQAAFVVRYVQDGREQVLRARAVIDATGTWSQPNPIGANGLPALGEAAVAGQVFYGIPDILGAQRMRYAGKRTLVVGAGHSAANALLYLAELARQAPGTRLAWAVRSPLLQRVLGGGSADALPARGELGSALQRLRDSGAMEFFSGLRITEIRREASGPLTVIGLDAQQRPVELPGIDEIICATGQRPDLNLASELRLRLDPWLESTEALGPLIDPNLHSCGTVRPHGHRELSHPEPGFYTVGVKSYGRAPTFLMATGFEQARSVVAALAGDLEAADRVELDLPETGVCSLRPADADADADAGSSACCGTPAEAPWLGEGPAPSATPVEANVAASPSGCGSRPLQEAPAPASRCCG
;
A
#
# COMPACT_ATOMS: atom_id res chain seq x y z
N MET A 1 16.14 -47.45 40.00
CA MET A 1 14.74 -47.73 40.41
C MET A 1 13.87 -46.47 40.65
N LEU A 2 14.34 -45.22 40.45
CA LEU A 2 13.51 -44.00 40.66
C LEU A 2 12.76 -43.48 39.41
N LEU A 3 13.14 -43.91 38.19
CA LEU A 3 12.53 -43.43 36.94
C LEU A 3 11.09 -43.95 36.72
N ASN A 4 10.68 -45.03 37.39
CA ASN A 4 9.33 -45.60 37.24
C ASN A 4 8.22 -44.82 37.98
N GLN A 5 8.54 -43.73 38.68
CA GLN A 5 7.56 -42.92 39.43
C GLN A 5 7.45 -41.46 38.98
N VAL A 6 8.20 -41.06 37.94
CA VAL A 6 8.17 -39.69 37.41
C VAL A 6 7.31 -39.66 36.15
N SER A 7 6.20 -38.93 36.19
CA SER A 7 5.36 -38.66 35.01
C SER A 7 5.64 -37.26 34.46
N LEU A 8 5.50 -37.10 33.14
CA LEU A 8 5.58 -35.80 32.49
C LEU A 8 4.20 -35.33 32.08
N ARG A 9 3.89 -34.05 32.33
CA ARG A 9 2.67 -33.41 31.84
C ARG A 9 2.90 -31.95 31.52
N GLN A 10 1.99 -31.36 30.74
CA GLN A 10 1.98 -29.92 30.48
C GLN A 10 1.53 -29.17 31.74
N ALA A 11 2.07 -27.98 31.96
CA ALA A 11 1.67 -27.12 33.07
C ALA A 11 0.30 -26.46 32.80
N GLY A 12 -0.51 -26.34 33.85
CA GLY A 12 -1.71 -25.52 33.89
C GLY A 12 -1.51 -24.27 34.76
N ALA A 13 -2.48 -23.35 34.75
CA ALA A 13 -2.40 -22.10 35.51
C ALA A 13 -2.18 -22.30 37.02
N SER A 14 -2.71 -23.40 37.58
CA SER A 14 -2.56 -23.75 39.00
C SER A 14 -1.15 -24.19 39.39
N ASP A 15 -0.29 -24.53 38.43
CA ASP A 15 1.06 -25.03 38.70
C ASP A 15 2.09 -23.93 38.94
N TRP A 16 1.74 -22.66 38.68
CA TRP A 16 2.66 -21.53 38.78
C TRP A 16 3.39 -21.46 40.14
N PRO A 17 2.73 -21.58 41.31
CA PRO A 17 3.43 -21.48 42.60
C PRO A 17 4.53 -22.55 42.77
N ALA A 18 4.29 -23.77 42.27
CA ALA A 18 5.26 -24.85 42.34
C ALA A 18 6.43 -24.64 41.36
N VAL A 19 6.14 -24.13 40.15
CA VAL A 19 7.16 -23.76 39.16
C VAL A 19 8.02 -22.61 39.68
N GLU A 20 7.41 -21.55 40.20
CA GLU A 20 8.10 -20.38 40.74
C GLU A 20 9.02 -20.76 41.91
N ALA A 21 8.52 -21.56 42.86
CA ALA A 21 9.34 -22.07 43.97
C ALA A 21 10.56 -22.86 43.46
N LEU A 22 10.38 -23.67 42.42
CA LEU A 22 11.46 -24.46 41.84
C LEU A 22 12.51 -23.61 41.12
N LEU A 23 12.09 -22.55 40.43
CA LEU A 23 13.00 -21.59 39.78
C LEU A 23 13.81 -20.81 40.81
N LEU A 24 13.16 -20.30 41.86
CA LEU A 24 13.84 -19.60 42.95
C LEU A 24 14.84 -20.51 43.67
N ALA A 25 14.48 -21.76 43.96
CA ALA A 25 15.36 -22.74 44.59
C ALA A 25 16.62 -23.05 43.75
N ASN A 26 16.50 -22.94 42.41
CA ASN A 26 17.60 -23.16 41.47
C ASN A 26 18.27 -21.85 41.01
N LYS A 27 17.93 -20.70 41.62
CA LYS A 27 18.44 -19.37 41.28
C LYS A 27 18.23 -19.00 39.81
N LEU A 28 17.11 -19.41 39.23
CA LEU A 28 16.72 -19.09 37.85
C LEU A 28 15.77 -17.88 37.81
N PRO A 29 15.83 -17.05 36.74
CA PRO A 29 14.94 -15.89 36.59
C PRO A 29 13.46 -16.27 36.44
N THR A 30 12.59 -15.59 37.19
CA THR A 30 11.12 -15.78 37.14
C THR A 30 10.41 -14.75 36.25
N GLN A 31 11.06 -13.64 35.91
CA GLN A 31 10.47 -12.56 35.10
C GLN A 31 10.08 -13.07 33.69
N GLY A 32 8.84 -12.82 33.27
CA GLY A 32 8.27 -13.30 32.00
C GLY A 32 7.93 -14.80 31.94
N ALA A 33 8.38 -15.62 32.90
CA ALA A 33 8.15 -17.07 32.85
C ALA A 33 6.66 -17.45 32.97
N ARG A 34 5.88 -16.67 33.74
CA ARG A 34 4.45 -16.92 33.98
C ARG A 34 3.61 -16.78 32.72
N GLU A 35 3.97 -15.82 31.86
CA GLU A 35 3.27 -15.54 30.59
C GLU A 35 3.37 -16.71 29.61
N HIS A 36 4.43 -17.52 29.75
CA HIS A 36 4.69 -18.67 28.90
C HIS A 36 4.40 -20.01 29.59
N LEU A 37 3.73 -20.04 30.75
CA LEU A 37 3.50 -21.27 31.51
C LEU A 37 2.85 -22.39 30.69
N ALA A 38 1.98 -22.04 29.73
CA ALA A 38 1.30 -23.00 28.86
C ALA A 38 2.26 -23.86 28.01
N THR A 39 3.53 -23.48 27.85
CA THR A 39 4.53 -24.27 27.12
C THR A 39 5.43 -25.09 28.02
N TYR A 40 5.23 -25.04 29.35
CA TYR A 40 6.08 -25.75 30.30
C TYR A 40 5.72 -27.23 30.35
N VAL A 41 6.76 -28.05 30.41
CA VAL A 41 6.70 -29.47 30.74
C VAL A 41 7.11 -29.63 32.20
N LEU A 42 6.26 -30.26 33.00
CA LEU A 42 6.50 -30.56 34.41
C LEU A 42 6.83 -32.04 34.58
N ALA A 43 7.83 -32.32 35.40
CA ALA A 43 8.08 -33.64 35.95
C ALA A 43 7.39 -33.75 37.32
N VAL A 44 6.53 -34.74 37.48
CA VAL A 44 5.74 -34.97 38.70
C VAL A 44 6.12 -36.31 39.30
N SER A 45 6.41 -36.34 40.60
CA SER A 45 6.70 -37.55 41.36
C SER A 45 5.87 -37.53 42.64
N ASN A 46 5.12 -38.60 42.91
CA ASN A 46 4.24 -38.70 44.10
C ASN A 46 3.26 -37.51 44.26
N GLY A 47 2.79 -36.93 43.15
CA GLY A 47 1.89 -35.78 43.15
C GLY A 47 2.57 -34.41 43.26
N GLU A 48 3.89 -34.36 43.47
CA GLU A 48 4.66 -33.12 43.60
C GLU A 48 5.44 -32.79 42.32
N VAL A 49 5.51 -31.49 41.96
CA VAL A 49 6.33 -31.01 40.85
C VAL A 49 7.80 -31.04 41.27
N VAL A 50 8.55 -31.97 40.69
CA VAL A 50 9.98 -32.19 40.96
C VAL A 50 10.90 -31.67 39.86
N GLY A 51 10.34 -31.15 38.77
CA GLY A 51 11.08 -30.58 37.66
C GLY A 51 10.21 -29.71 36.76
N CYS A 52 10.80 -28.71 36.11
CA CYS A 52 10.16 -27.93 35.05
C CYS A 52 11.13 -27.64 33.90
N ALA A 53 10.59 -27.47 32.69
CA ALA A 53 11.30 -26.96 31.53
C ALA A 53 10.32 -26.16 30.67
N GLY A 54 10.65 -24.91 30.34
CA GLY A 54 9.77 -23.98 29.63
C GLY A 54 10.32 -23.55 28.28
N ALA A 55 9.44 -23.11 27.37
CA ALA A 55 9.86 -22.52 26.10
C ALA A 55 9.02 -21.30 25.73
N GLU A 56 9.64 -20.16 25.46
CA GLU A 56 8.95 -19.01 24.87
C GLU A 56 8.91 -19.19 23.36
N VAL A 57 7.73 -19.06 22.75
CA VAL A 57 7.55 -19.32 21.33
C VAL A 57 7.31 -18.02 20.59
N TYR A 58 8.16 -17.74 19.60
CA TYR A 58 8.14 -16.56 18.75
C TYR A 58 8.09 -16.98 17.28
N GLY A 59 6.92 -17.40 16.80
CA GLY A 59 6.77 -17.95 15.46
C GLY A 59 7.56 -19.26 15.30
N ALA A 60 8.45 -19.32 14.30
CA ALA A 60 9.29 -20.49 14.01
C ALA A 60 10.57 -20.58 14.88
N VAL A 61 10.72 -19.69 15.87
CA VAL A 61 11.87 -19.64 16.79
C VAL A 61 11.35 -19.77 18.22
N ALA A 62 12.08 -20.48 19.09
CA ALA A 62 11.75 -20.55 20.51
C ALA A 62 12.97 -20.32 21.42
N LEU A 63 12.74 -19.72 22.58
CA LEU A 63 13.70 -19.60 23.67
C LEU A 63 13.43 -20.69 24.71
N LEU A 64 14.32 -21.66 24.86
CA LEU A 64 14.30 -22.61 25.96
C LEU A 64 14.74 -21.88 27.23
N ARG A 65 13.85 -21.85 28.22
CA ARG A 65 14.10 -21.23 29.52
C ARG A 65 13.72 -22.15 30.67
N SER A 66 14.15 -21.78 31.88
CA SER A 66 13.58 -22.32 33.11
C SER A 66 13.67 -23.85 33.24
N VAL A 67 14.80 -24.45 32.82
CA VAL A 67 15.04 -25.89 32.99
C VAL A 67 15.60 -26.17 34.39
N ALA A 68 14.76 -26.67 35.28
CA ALA A 68 15.10 -26.90 36.68
C ALA A 68 14.66 -28.28 37.16
N VAL A 69 15.45 -28.89 38.05
CA VAL A 69 15.10 -30.12 38.78
C VAL A 69 15.25 -29.84 40.27
N ALA A 70 14.38 -30.44 41.08
CA ALA A 70 14.44 -30.23 42.53
C ALA A 70 15.81 -30.65 43.09
N PRO A 71 16.38 -29.87 44.04
CA PRO A 71 17.61 -30.24 44.74
C PRO A 71 17.57 -31.68 45.27
N GLY A 72 18.66 -32.44 45.13
CA GLY A 72 18.71 -33.86 45.51
C GLY A 72 18.14 -34.87 44.49
N LEU A 73 17.47 -34.42 43.42
CA LEU A 73 16.98 -35.26 42.32
C LEU A 73 17.78 -35.12 41.02
N HIS A 74 18.84 -34.32 41.04
CA HIS A 74 19.81 -34.19 39.94
C HIS A 74 20.46 -35.53 39.59
N LYS A 75 20.91 -35.67 38.33
CA LYS A 75 21.58 -36.87 37.78
C LYS A 75 20.72 -38.15 37.78
N LYS A 76 19.40 -38.05 38.01
CA LYS A 76 18.45 -39.18 37.91
C LYS A 76 17.74 -39.30 36.55
N GLY A 77 18.12 -38.49 35.56
CA GLY A 77 17.55 -38.51 34.20
C GLY A 77 16.28 -37.65 34.00
N ILE A 78 15.77 -36.98 35.04
CA ILE A 78 14.55 -36.16 34.97
C ILE A 78 14.70 -35.00 33.98
N GLY A 79 15.81 -34.25 34.07
CA GLY A 79 16.10 -33.15 33.13
C GLY A 79 16.18 -33.63 31.67
N ARG A 80 16.73 -34.83 31.44
CA ARG A 80 16.81 -35.44 30.11
C ARG A 80 15.42 -35.70 29.55
N LEU A 81 14.54 -36.30 30.36
CA LEU A 81 13.17 -36.62 29.96
C LEU A 81 12.40 -35.34 29.58
N MET A 82 12.45 -34.31 30.43
CA MET A 82 11.77 -33.04 30.15
C MET A 82 12.29 -32.37 28.88
N LEU A 83 13.61 -32.31 28.69
CA LEU A 83 14.21 -31.69 27.51
C LEU A 83 13.87 -32.46 26.23
N GLN A 84 13.89 -33.80 26.25
CA GLN A 84 13.49 -34.61 25.10
C GLN A 84 12.02 -34.40 24.71
N THR A 85 11.12 -34.32 25.70
CA THR A 85 9.70 -34.01 25.46
C THR A 85 9.52 -32.61 24.89
N LEU A 86 10.23 -31.61 25.41
CA LEU A 86 10.16 -30.25 24.90
C LEU A 86 10.68 -30.15 23.46
N LEU A 87 11.79 -30.83 23.13
CA LEU A 87 12.29 -30.92 21.75
C LEU A 87 11.29 -31.61 20.80
N GLN A 88 10.57 -32.63 21.27
CA GLN A 88 9.51 -33.27 20.49
C GLN A 88 8.32 -32.32 20.26
N GLN A 89 7.90 -31.59 21.29
CA GLN A 89 6.84 -30.59 21.18
C GLN A 89 7.24 -29.43 20.26
N ALA A 90 8.49 -28.98 20.32
CA ALA A 90 9.02 -27.96 19.42
C ALA A 90 8.95 -28.41 17.95
N ARG A 91 9.35 -29.66 17.66
CA ARG A 91 9.21 -30.22 16.30
C ARG A 91 7.75 -30.32 15.86
N ALA A 92 6.84 -30.73 16.75
CA ALA A 92 5.41 -30.82 16.45
C ALA A 92 4.75 -29.46 16.21
N ARG A 93 5.34 -28.37 16.72
CA ARG A 93 4.90 -26.98 16.51
C ARG A 93 5.61 -26.28 15.34
N ASP A 94 6.32 -27.02 14.50
CA ASP A 94 7.12 -26.51 13.38
C ASP A 94 8.13 -25.42 13.78
N ILE A 95 8.69 -25.55 14.99
CA ILE A 95 9.79 -24.67 15.45
C ILE A 95 11.07 -25.10 14.74
N ALA A 96 11.71 -24.17 14.05
CA ALA A 96 12.89 -24.43 13.24
C ALA A 96 14.20 -24.28 14.04
N SER A 97 14.24 -23.39 15.03
CA SER A 97 15.41 -23.24 15.92
C SER A 97 15.02 -22.96 17.37
N LEU A 98 15.75 -23.59 18.29
CA LEU A 98 15.69 -23.33 19.73
C LEU A 98 16.96 -22.65 20.18
N HIS A 99 16.82 -21.67 21.06
CA HIS A 99 17.95 -20.94 21.63
C HIS A 99 17.85 -20.94 23.15
N LEU A 100 18.95 -20.73 23.86
CA LEU A 100 18.97 -20.62 25.32
C LEU A 100 20.09 -19.71 25.79
N LEU A 101 19.92 -19.18 26.99
CA LEU A 101 20.97 -18.53 27.77
C LEU A 101 21.29 -19.43 28.96
N THR A 102 22.56 -19.78 29.15
CA THR A 102 22.97 -20.60 30.30
C THR A 102 24.28 -20.14 30.90
N VAL A 103 24.32 -20.01 32.23
CA VAL A 103 25.54 -19.71 32.99
C VAL A 103 26.18 -21.00 33.51
N THR A 104 25.37 -21.98 33.91
CA THR A 104 25.80 -23.11 34.77
C THR A 104 25.82 -24.46 34.06
N ALA A 105 25.22 -24.60 32.87
CA ALA A 105 25.04 -25.90 32.23
C ALA A 105 25.30 -25.96 30.70
N PRO A 106 26.28 -25.23 30.12
CA PRO A 106 26.51 -25.28 28.67
C PRO A 106 26.88 -26.69 28.17
N GLU A 107 27.67 -27.45 28.93
CA GLU A 107 28.08 -28.81 28.55
C GLU A 107 26.91 -29.80 28.57
N TYR A 108 25.90 -29.56 29.43
CA TYR A 108 24.70 -30.37 29.47
C TYR A 108 23.88 -30.20 28.18
N PHE A 109 23.65 -28.97 27.75
CA PHE A 109 22.87 -28.70 26.53
C PHE A 109 23.62 -29.08 25.25
N ALA A 110 24.96 -29.00 25.26
CA ALA A 110 25.79 -29.45 24.14
C ALA A 110 25.54 -30.93 23.77
N GLN A 111 25.23 -31.78 24.74
CA GLN A 111 24.90 -33.20 24.52
C GLN A 111 23.59 -33.40 23.73
N TYR A 112 22.73 -32.38 23.66
CA TYR A 112 21.47 -32.40 22.91
C TYR A 112 21.57 -31.65 21.57
N GLY A 113 22.78 -31.31 21.14
CA GLY A 113 23.06 -30.67 19.85
C GLY A 113 23.06 -29.14 19.88
N PHE A 114 22.87 -28.51 21.04
CA PHE A 114 23.03 -27.07 21.17
C PHE A 114 24.50 -26.69 20.97
N LYS A 115 24.74 -25.69 20.13
CA LYS A 115 26.07 -25.15 19.83
C LYS A 115 26.19 -23.75 20.42
N ARG A 116 27.36 -23.41 20.97
CA ARG A 116 27.63 -22.03 21.39
C ARG A 116 27.58 -21.11 20.16
N ALA A 117 26.88 -20.00 20.29
CA ALA A 117 26.73 -18.97 19.27
C ALA A 117 27.02 -17.59 19.89
N LYS A 118 27.22 -16.58 19.05
CA LYS A 118 27.37 -15.21 19.54
C LYS A 118 26.00 -14.63 19.86
N LEU A 119 25.89 -13.83 20.92
CA LEU A 119 24.60 -13.25 21.30
C LEU A 119 24.06 -12.30 20.21
N GLU A 120 24.95 -11.67 19.44
CA GLU A 120 24.63 -10.83 18.29
C GLU A 120 23.97 -11.62 17.15
N GLU A 121 24.15 -12.95 17.10
CA GLU A 121 23.54 -13.86 16.12
C GLU A 121 22.13 -14.32 16.55
N ALA A 122 21.65 -13.90 17.74
CA ALA A 122 20.33 -14.26 18.22
C ALA A 122 19.23 -13.68 17.29
N PRO A 123 18.21 -14.46 16.91
CA PRO A 123 17.11 -13.96 16.10
C PRO A 123 16.43 -12.76 16.75
N ALA A 124 16.11 -11.73 15.96
CA ALA A 124 15.51 -10.48 16.45
C ALA A 124 14.23 -10.70 17.29
N ALA A 125 13.47 -11.74 16.96
CA ALA A 125 12.26 -12.13 17.68
C ALA A 125 12.51 -12.43 19.18
N LEU A 126 13.70 -12.91 19.53
CA LEU A 126 14.06 -13.22 20.92
C LEU A 126 14.36 -11.99 21.77
N LYS A 127 14.62 -10.82 21.15
CA LYS A 127 14.87 -9.56 21.86
C LYS A 127 13.63 -9.05 22.61
N ALA A 128 12.44 -9.56 22.28
CA ALA A 128 11.20 -9.29 23.00
C ALA A 128 11.11 -10.04 24.33
N SER A 129 11.96 -11.06 24.57
CA SER A 129 11.96 -11.81 25.81
C SER A 129 12.48 -10.99 26.99
N ALA A 130 11.79 -11.08 28.13
CA ALA A 130 12.27 -10.50 29.38
C ALA A 130 13.65 -11.06 29.79
N GLU A 131 13.99 -12.29 29.39
CA GLU A 131 15.29 -12.90 29.66
C GLU A 131 16.43 -12.27 28.84
N PHE A 132 16.12 -11.68 27.68
CA PHE A 132 17.05 -10.89 26.87
C PHE A 132 17.15 -9.42 27.32
N GLN A 133 16.14 -8.91 28.01
CA GLN A 133 16.06 -7.51 28.48
C GLN A 133 16.61 -7.34 29.91
N GLY A 134 16.78 -8.43 30.67
CA GLY A 134 17.23 -8.42 32.06
C GLY A 134 18.73 -8.23 32.29
N ALA A 135 19.12 -8.18 33.57
CA ALA A 135 20.49 -7.88 34.00
C ALA A 135 21.49 -9.01 33.66
N CYS A 136 22.44 -8.66 32.79
CA CYS A 136 23.70 -9.34 32.47
C CYS A 136 23.67 -10.51 31.46
N PRO A 137 23.54 -10.24 30.15
CA PRO A 137 23.88 -11.19 29.10
C PRO A 137 25.38 -11.52 29.01
N ALA A 138 26.27 -10.76 29.69
CA ALA A 138 27.72 -10.84 29.51
C ALA A 138 28.37 -12.12 30.07
N CYS A 139 27.72 -12.82 31.02
CA CYS A 139 28.25 -14.04 31.64
C CYS A 139 27.53 -15.32 31.20
N ALA A 140 26.42 -15.22 30.45
CA ALA A 140 25.66 -16.37 30.00
C ALA A 140 26.14 -16.81 28.61
N ALA A 141 26.42 -18.10 28.44
CA ALA A 141 26.64 -18.67 27.12
C ALA A 141 25.32 -18.71 26.36
N PHE A 142 25.28 -18.03 25.20
CA PHE A 142 24.21 -18.18 24.23
C PHE A 142 24.42 -19.47 23.44
N MET A 143 23.41 -20.32 23.39
CA MET A 143 23.47 -21.57 22.64
C MET A 143 22.27 -21.74 21.72
N SER A 144 22.50 -22.32 20.55
CA SER A 144 21.50 -22.51 19.51
C SER A 144 21.44 -23.96 19.06
N LEU A 145 20.23 -24.47 18.84
CA LEU A 145 19.93 -25.77 18.26
C LEU A 145 19.02 -25.56 17.04
N THR A 146 19.54 -25.92 15.87
CA THR A 146 18.76 -26.00 14.64
C THR A 146 18.00 -27.32 14.62
N LEU A 147 16.66 -27.27 14.69
CA LEU A 147 15.80 -28.44 14.54
C LEU A 147 15.49 -28.75 13.07
N ARG A 148 15.45 -27.70 12.25
CA ARG A 148 15.32 -27.70 10.79
C ARG A 148 16.04 -26.47 10.28
N GLU A 149 16.74 -26.56 9.16
CA GLU A 149 17.31 -25.37 8.54
C GLU A 149 16.18 -24.40 8.18
N LEU A 150 16.18 -23.23 8.83
CA LEU A 150 15.48 -22.08 8.28
C LEU A 150 16.24 -21.71 7.01
N PRO A 151 15.57 -21.61 5.86
CA PRO A 151 16.22 -21.06 4.68
C PRO A 151 16.77 -19.68 5.06
N LYS A 152 18.09 -19.49 4.91
CA LYS A 152 18.65 -18.14 4.93
C LYS A 152 17.86 -17.33 3.90
N ARG A 153 17.28 -16.19 4.30
CA ARG A 153 16.93 -15.17 3.30
C ARG A 153 18.19 -14.98 2.46
N GLU A 154 18.07 -15.05 1.13
CA GLU A 154 19.18 -14.72 0.26
C GLU A 154 19.45 -13.21 0.39
N ASP A 155 20.09 -12.79 1.48
CA ASP A 155 20.29 -11.38 1.87
C ASP A 155 21.16 -10.62 0.85
N GLY A 156 21.80 -11.32 -0.08
CA GLY A 156 22.53 -10.74 -1.21
C GLY A 156 21.70 -10.45 -2.47
N LEU A 157 20.44 -10.90 -2.55
CA LEU A 157 19.59 -10.60 -3.72
C LEU A 157 18.98 -9.19 -3.63
N PRO A 158 18.82 -8.49 -4.76
CA PRO A 158 18.24 -7.15 -4.77
C PRO A 158 16.73 -7.16 -4.55
N VAL A 159 16.19 -6.00 -4.18
CA VAL A 159 14.78 -5.64 -4.37
C VAL A 159 14.57 -5.21 -5.82
N ALA A 160 13.66 -5.86 -6.55
CA ALA A 160 13.30 -5.44 -7.90
C ALA A 160 12.17 -4.41 -7.85
N VAL A 161 12.41 -3.22 -8.41
CA VAL A 161 11.39 -2.17 -8.57
C VAL A 161 10.94 -2.14 -10.02
N LEU A 162 9.65 -2.33 -10.26
CA LEU A 162 9.07 -2.40 -11.60
C LEU A 162 8.43 -1.05 -11.93
N GLY A 163 8.99 -0.35 -12.92
CA GLY A 163 8.58 1.00 -13.32
C GLY A 163 9.43 2.10 -12.66
N ALA A 164 9.94 3.01 -13.47
CA ALA A 164 10.69 4.20 -13.06
C ALA A 164 9.83 5.48 -13.18
N GLY A 165 8.56 5.39 -12.77
CA GLY A 165 7.71 6.56 -12.53
C GLY A 165 8.01 7.22 -11.18
N PRO A 166 7.25 8.27 -10.80
CA PRO A 166 7.48 9.01 -9.55
C PRO A 166 7.56 8.11 -8.32
N VAL A 167 6.61 7.19 -8.16
CA VAL A 167 6.54 6.29 -7.00
C VAL A 167 7.62 5.21 -7.03
N GLY A 168 7.98 4.71 -8.22
CA GLY A 168 9.09 3.77 -8.38
C GLY A 168 10.43 4.40 -8.01
N LEU A 169 10.67 5.65 -8.40
CA LEU A 169 11.90 6.36 -8.02
C LEU A 169 11.91 6.81 -6.56
N ALA A 170 10.75 7.16 -5.98
CA ALA A 170 10.64 7.36 -4.53
C ALA A 170 10.99 6.08 -3.76
N THR A 171 10.56 4.91 -4.24
CA THR A 171 10.95 3.61 -3.68
C THR A 171 12.47 3.43 -3.72
N VAL A 172 13.11 3.81 -4.83
CA VAL A 172 14.58 3.77 -4.96
C VAL A 172 15.27 4.68 -3.96
N ALA A 173 14.76 5.90 -3.74
CA ALA A 173 15.31 6.81 -2.73
C ALA A 173 15.28 6.18 -1.33
N GLN A 174 14.16 5.54 -0.96
CA GLN A 174 14.01 4.86 0.32
C GLN A 174 14.92 3.63 0.46
N LEU A 175 15.17 2.90 -0.64
CA LEU A 175 16.10 1.76 -0.68
C LEU A 175 17.54 2.21 -0.49
N ILE A 176 17.94 3.33 -1.12
CA ILE A 176 19.27 3.94 -0.95
C ILE A 176 19.48 4.38 0.50
N GLU A 177 18.52 5.09 1.10
CA GLU A 177 18.63 5.58 2.48
C GLU A 177 18.76 4.46 3.53
N ARG A 178 18.35 3.22 3.17
CA ARG A 178 18.42 2.04 4.03
C ARG A 178 19.47 1.02 3.60
N ASP A 179 20.33 1.38 2.66
CA ASP A 179 21.40 0.52 2.13
C ASP A 179 20.92 -0.86 1.64
N LEU A 180 19.74 -0.89 1.00
CA LEU A 180 19.19 -2.11 0.43
C LEU A 180 19.58 -2.23 -1.05
N PRO A 181 20.15 -3.36 -1.51
CA PRO A 181 20.48 -3.56 -2.92
C PRO A 181 19.20 -3.59 -3.77
N PHE A 182 19.25 -2.96 -4.94
CA PHE A 182 18.08 -2.85 -5.81
C PHE A 182 18.42 -2.92 -7.30
N VAL A 183 17.41 -3.26 -8.11
CA VAL A 183 17.42 -3.14 -9.58
C VAL A 183 16.08 -2.54 -10.00
N VAL A 184 16.12 -1.58 -10.92
CA VAL A 184 14.91 -0.96 -11.48
C VAL A 184 14.74 -1.41 -12.92
N LEU A 185 13.55 -1.89 -13.27
CA LEU A 185 13.19 -2.30 -14.63
C LEU A 185 12.12 -1.33 -15.17
N GLU A 186 12.48 -0.52 -16.16
CA GLU A 186 11.60 0.44 -16.82
C GLU A 186 11.38 0.05 -18.26
N ALA A 187 10.11 -0.05 -18.67
CA ALA A 187 9.74 -0.48 -20.02
C ALA A 187 10.05 0.60 -21.08
N GLY A 188 10.00 1.88 -20.72
CA GLY A 188 10.34 2.99 -21.59
C GLY A 188 11.84 3.23 -21.73
N ASN A 189 12.22 4.06 -22.71
CA ASN A 189 13.61 4.45 -22.96
C ASN A 189 14.09 5.59 -22.05
N GLY A 190 13.27 6.00 -21.08
CA GLY A 190 13.55 7.06 -20.12
C GLY A 190 12.70 6.87 -18.86
N VAL A 191 12.97 7.66 -17.83
CA VAL A 191 12.18 7.66 -16.59
C VAL A 191 10.93 8.53 -16.74
N GLY A 192 9.87 8.21 -16.00
CA GLY A 192 8.63 8.98 -16.03
C GLY A 192 7.88 8.92 -17.37
N THR A 193 8.05 7.86 -18.17
CA THR A 193 7.48 7.70 -19.53
C THR A 193 5.99 8.08 -19.58
N HIS A 194 5.17 7.57 -18.65
CA HIS A 194 3.74 7.91 -18.63
C HIS A 194 3.48 9.41 -18.43
N LEU A 195 4.24 10.10 -17.57
CA LEU A 195 4.09 11.55 -17.37
C LEU A 195 4.47 12.33 -18.63
N GLN A 196 5.39 11.82 -19.44
CA GLN A 196 5.77 12.44 -20.71
C GLN A 196 4.64 12.34 -21.76
N ASP A 197 3.86 11.27 -21.77
CA ASP A 197 2.72 11.09 -22.70
C ASP A 197 1.69 12.24 -22.57
N TYR A 198 1.53 12.79 -21.37
CA TYR A 198 0.69 13.95 -21.07
C TYR A 198 1.50 15.11 -20.52
N GLY A 199 2.74 15.27 -20.99
CA GLY A 199 3.71 16.23 -20.47
C GLY A 199 3.24 17.68 -20.48
N HIS A 200 2.35 18.04 -21.41
CA HIS A 200 1.73 19.37 -21.55
C HIS A 200 0.64 19.66 -20.51
N VAL A 201 0.18 18.65 -19.75
CA VAL A 201 -0.88 18.81 -18.76
C VAL A 201 -0.31 19.40 -17.48
N ARG A 202 -0.91 20.50 -17.01
CA ARG A 202 -0.62 21.07 -15.68
C ARG A 202 -1.25 20.20 -14.61
N LEU A 203 -0.43 19.79 -13.64
CA LEU A 203 -0.88 19.03 -12.48
C LEU A 203 -1.73 19.92 -11.56
N PHE A 204 -2.63 19.29 -10.81
CA PHE A 204 -3.53 19.98 -9.88
C PHE A 204 -2.95 20.12 -8.46
N SER A 205 -1.82 19.48 -8.19
CA SER A 205 -1.10 19.53 -6.92
C SER A 205 0.16 20.38 -7.07
N PRO A 206 0.51 21.21 -6.07
CA PRO A 206 1.74 22.01 -6.10
C PRO A 206 3.00 21.16 -5.85
N TRP A 207 4.17 21.72 -6.17
CA TRP A 207 5.46 21.02 -6.12
C TRP A 207 5.73 20.27 -4.81
N GLN A 208 5.36 20.84 -3.66
CA GLN A 208 5.53 20.20 -2.35
C GLN A 208 4.90 18.80 -2.23
N TYR A 209 3.90 18.47 -3.05
CA TYR A 209 3.26 17.13 -3.08
C TYR A 209 3.69 16.27 -4.28
N ASN A 210 4.52 16.82 -5.16
CA ASN A 210 4.99 16.17 -6.39
C ASN A 210 6.49 15.82 -6.33
N VAL A 211 7.19 16.21 -5.26
CA VAL A 211 8.59 15.86 -5.00
C VAL A 211 8.67 14.98 -3.75
N ASP A 212 9.26 13.79 -3.89
CA ASP A 212 9.56 12.95 -2.74
C ASP A 212 10.69 13.55 -1.89
N ALA A 213 10.53 13.51 -0.58
CA ALA A 213 11.50 14.07 0.35
C ALA A 213 12.86 13.33 0.32
N GLY A 214 12.86 12.01 0.10
CA GLY A 214 14.08 11.21 -0.05
C GLY A 214 14.83 11.57 -1.33
N MET A 215 14.13 11.67 -2.45
CA MET A 215 14.69 12.16 -3.71
C MET A 215 15.29 13.56 -3.55
N ALA A 216 14.58 14.49 -2.93
CA ALA A 216 15.07 15.85 -2.69
C ALA A 216 16.36 15.86 -1.83
N ARG A 217 16.43 15.06 -0.76
CA ARG A 217 17.64 14.92 0.07
C ARG A 217 18.83 14.38 -0.71
N LEU A 218 18.62 13.40 -1.58
CA LEU A 218 19.68 12.79 -2.40
C LEU A 218 20.12 13.70 -3.56
N LEU A 219 19.24 14.58 -4.04
CA LEU A 219 19.54 15.56 -5.08
C LEU A 219 20.28 16.79 -4.56
N LYS A 220 19.99 17.25 -3.33
CA LYS A 220 20.57 18.47 -2.77
C LYS A 220 22.12 18.57 -2.89
N PRO A 221 22.91 17.51 -2.63
CA PRO A 221 24.38 17.57 -2.76
C PRO A 221 24.90 17.77 -4.19
N THR A 222 24.07 17.58 -5.22
CA THR A 222 24.47 17.75 -6.63
C THR A 222 24.36 19.19 -7.12
N GLY A 223 23.90 20.12 -6.26
CA GLY A 223 23.56 21.49 -6.65
C GLY A 223 22.17 21.62 -7.28
N TRP A 224 21.34 20.58 -7.20
CA TRP A 224 19.95 20.64 -7.64
C TRP A 224 19.17 21.73 -6.88
N ALA A 225 18.49 22.60 -7.65
CA ALA A 225 17.64 23.66 -7.11
C ALA A 225 16.18 23.18 -7.04
N ALA A 226 15.64 23.16 -5.81
CA ALA A 226 14.24 22.79 -5.59
C ALA A 226 13.29 23.79 -6.29
N PRO A 227 12.24 23.31 -6.96
CA PRO A 227 11.17 24.17 -7.44
C PRO A 227 10.44 24.90 -6.31
N PRO A 228 9.79 26.05 -6.59
CA PRO A 228 8.98 26.75 -5.59
C PRO A 228 7.77 25.90 -5.15
N ASP A 229 7.63 25.69 -3.85
CA ASP A 229 6.70 24.70 -3.27
C ASP A 229 5.23 24.86 -3.69
N ALA A 230 4.76 26.11 -3.85
CA ALA A 230 3.38 26.46 -4.14
C ALA A 230 3.01 26.45 -5.64
N GLU A 231 4.00 26.39 -6.54
CA GLU A 231 3.73 26.40 -7.98
C GLU A 231 3.20 25.05 -8.48
N LEU A 232 2.36 25.10 -9.52
CA LEU A 232 1.77 23.92 -10.16
C LEU A 232 2.59 23.52 -11.39
N PRO A 233 3.29 22.37 -11.36
CA PRO A 233 4.10 21.93 -12.48
C PRO A 233 3.27 21.39 -13.64
N LEU A 234 3.83 21.47 -14.84
CA LEU A 234 3.51 20.56 -15.93
C LEU A 234 4.02 19.15 -15.62
N ALA A 235 3.32 18.13 -16.11
CA ALA A 235 3.76 16.74 -15.94
C ALA A 235 5.18 16.52 -16.50
N ALA A 236 5.54 17.17 -17.61
CA ALA A 236 6.90 17.13 -18.17
C ALA A 236 7.93 17.76 -17.23
N GLU A 237 7.59 18.84 -16.52
CA GLU A 237 8.53 19.51 -15.61
C GLU A 237 8.90 18.60 -14.43
N VAL A 238 7.97 17.80 -13.91
CA VAL A 238 8.29 16.80 -12.87
C VAL A 238 9.35 15.83 -13.37
N VAL A 239 9.23 15.38 -14.62
CA VAL A 239 10.20 14.46 -15.22
C VAL A 239 11.56 15.14 -15.43
N GLU A 240 11.58 16.33 -16.04
CA GLU A 240 12.83 17.03 -16.38
C GLU A 240 13.56 17.57 -15.14
N ARG A 241 12.83 18.14 -14.19
CA ARG A 241 13.43 18.83 -13.04
C ARG A 241 13.71 17.91 -11.87
N VAL A 242 13.07 16.74 -11.77
CA VAL A 242 13.21 15.86 -10.60
C VAL A 242 13.62 14.45 -11.00
N LEU A 243 12.81 13.76 -11.81
CA LEU A 243 13.00 12.33 -12.05
C LEU A 243 14.28 12.04 -12.86
N LYS A 244 14.54 12.81 -13.92
CA LYS A 244 15.77 12.65 -14.73
C LYS A 244 17.03 12.96 -13.93
N PRO A 245 17.14 14.10 -13.22
CA PRO A 245 18.28 14.36 -12.33
C PRO A 245 18.50 13.25 -11.30
N PHE A 246 17.42 12.73 -10.70
CA PHE A 246 17.52 11.66 -9.71
C PHE A 246 18.00 10.35 -10.33
N ALA A 247 17.47 10.00 -11.50
CA ALA A 247 17.87 8.82 -12.27
C ALA A 247 19.33 8.89 -12.73
N ALA A 248 19.87 10.09 -12.94
CA ALA A 248 21.25 10.34 -13.34
C ALA A 248 22.26 10.19 -12.19
N LEU A 249 21.81 10.10 -10.93
CA LEU A 249 22.70 9.83 -9.80
C LEU A 249 23.46 8.51 -10.06
N PRO A 250 24.80 8.46 -9.87
CA PRO A 250 25.60 7.27 -10.24
C PRO A 250 25.08 5.97 -9.62
N GLN A 251 24.61 6.04 -8.38
CA GLN A 251 24.07 4.90 -7.65
C GLN A 251 22.71 4.40 -8.15
N VAL A 252 21.92 5.26 -8.81
CA VAL A 252 20.63 4.93 -9.43
C VAL A 252 20.87 4.43 -10.86
N ALA A 253 21.64 5.18 -11.65
CA ALA A 253 21.94 4.88 -13.04
C ALA A 253 22.54 3.48 -13.23
N ARG A 254 23.43 3.04 -12.32
CA ARG A 254 24.02 1.67 -12.37
C ARG A 254 23.00 0.54 -12.23
N ALA A 255 21.86 0.80 -11.57
CA ALA A 255 20.85 -0.20 -11.23
C ALA A 255 19.58 -0.06 -12.08
N LEU A 256 19.46 1.03 -12.86
CA LEU A 256 18.33 1.32 -13.72
C LEU A 256 18.51 0.69 -15.10
N LYS A 257 17.59 -0.20 -15.48
CA LYS A 257 17.50 -0.78 -16.82
C LYS A 257 16.33 -0.17 -17.57
N LEU A 258 16.64 0.66 -18.57
CA LEU A 258 15.67 1.24 -19.51
C LEU A 258 15.41 0.26 -20.66
N GLY A 259 14.24 0.38 -21.31
CA GLY A 259 13.80 -0.54 -22.36
C GLY A 259 13.59 -1.98 -21.88
N ALA A 260 13.46 -2.19 -20.57
CA ALA A 260 13.32 -3.48 -19.92
C ALA A 260 11.85 -3.72 -19.50
N ARG A 261 11.09 -4.38 -20.37
CA ARG A 261 9.68 -4.71 -20.12
C ARG A 261 9.54 -6.02 -19.36
N VAL A 262 9.07 -5.96 -18.12
CA VAL A 262 8.69 -7.16 -17.36
C VAL A 262 7.50 -7.84 -18.02
N THR A 263 7.57 -9.16 -18.16
CA THR A 263 6.53 -9.98 -18.80
C THR A 263 5.88 -10.96 -17.83
N ALA A 264 6.60 -11.44 -16.81
CA ALA A 264 6.05 -12.36 -15.83
C ALA A 264 6.84 -12.34 -14.51
N LEU A 265 6.12 -12.61 -13.42
CA LEU A 265 6.65 -12.81 -12.08
C LEU A 265 6.26 -14.19 -11.55
N SER A 266 7.17 -14.85 -10.85
CA SER A 266 6.89 -16.10 -10.13
C SER A 266 7.87 -16.30 -8.97
N ARG A 267 7.79 -17.45 -8.31
CA ARG A 267 8.72 -17.92 -7.28
C ARG A 267 9.60 -19.03 -7.84
N GLU A 268 10.89 -18.98 -7.55
CA GLU A 268 11.83 -19.98 -8.03
C GLU A 268 11.43 -21.39 -7.56
N GLY A 269 11.23 -22.31 -8.50
CA GLY A 269 10.82 -23.68 -8.22
C GLY A 269 9.36 -23.87 -7.76
N HIS A 270 8.53 -22.82 -7.75
CA HIS A 270 7.17 -22.89 -7.23
C HIS A 270 6.14 -22.29 -8.20
N ASP A 271 5.25 -23.14 -8.70
CA ASP A 271 3.97 -22.70 -9.26
C ASP A 271 3.07 -22.07 -8.17
N LYS A 272 2.02 -21.35 -8.57
CA LYS A 272 1.09 -20.68 -7.65
C LYS A 272 0.47 -21.61 -6.59
N VAL A 273 0.29 -22.89 -6.86
CA VAL A 273 -0.50 -23.82 -6.02
C VAL A 273 0.33 -24.40 -4.88
N LYS A 274 1.62 -24.68 -5.08
CA LYS A 274 2.49 -25.29 -4.04
C LYS A 274 2.84 -24.29 -2.93
N SER A 275 2.69 -24.73 -1.67
CA SER A 275 2.90 -23.88 -0.49
C SER A 275 4.23 -24.11 0.22
N THR A 276 4.66 -25.37 0.40
CA THR A 276 5.85 -25.69 1.20
C THR A 276 7.10 -25.04 0.59
N GLY A 277 7.72 -24.11 1.33
CA GLY A 277 8.99 -23.48 0.92
C GLY A 277 8.82 -22.24 0.03
N ARG A 278 7.58 -21.86 -0.34
CA ARG A 278 7.32 -20.78 -1.30
C ARG A 278 7.73 -19.43 -0.75
N GLU A 279 7.43 -19.17 0.52
CA GLU A 279 7.66 -17.91 1.19
C GLU A 279 9.15 -17.56 1.34
N GLN A 280 10.04 -18.55 1.21
CA GLN A 280 11.49 -18.34 1.22
C GLN A 280 12.12 -18.33 -0.16
N ALA A 281 11.44 -18.82 -1.19
CA ALA A 281 11.98 -18.86 -2.55
C ALA A 281 12.17 -17.44 -3.10
N ALA A 282 13.25 -17.22 -3.84
CA ALA A 282 13.47 -15.96 -4.53
C ALA A 282 12.36 -15.69 -5.56
N PHE A 283 12.08 -14.43 -5.82
CA PHE A 283 11.27 -14.05 -6.98
C PHE A 283 12.07 -14.28 -8.27
N VAL A 284 11.37 -14.80 -9.28
CA VAL A 284 11.84 -14.88 -10.66
C VAL A 284 11.12 -13.80 -11.44
N VAL A 285 11.87 -12.82 -11.94
CA VAL A 285 11.38 -11.71 -12.76
C VAL A 285 11.83 -11.93 -14.19
N ARG A 286 10.89 -12.23 -15.09
CA ARG A 286 11.16 -12.33 -16.53
C ARG A 286 10.90 -10.99 -17.19
N TYR A 287 11.83 -10.56 -18.04
CA TYR A 287 11.71 -9.31 -18.78
C TYR A 287 12.35 -9.41 -20.15
N VAL A 288 11.87 -8.59 -21.09
CA VAL A 288 12.44 -8.43 -22.42
C VAL A 288 13.19 -7.10 -22.49
N GLN A 289 14.41 -7.13 -23.00
CA GLN A 289 15.21 -5.94 -23.28
C GLN A 289 16.03 -6.19 -24.54
N ASP A 290 16.08 -5.22 -25.46
CA ASP A 290 16.73 -5.34 -26.76
C ASP A 290 16.28 -6.58 -27.57
N GLY A 291 14.99 -6.92 -27.45
CA GLY A 291 14.39 -8.09 -28.10
C GLY A 291 14.80 -9.44 -27.52
N ARG A 292 15.52 -9.47 -26.39
CA ARG A 292 15.97 -10.70 -25.72
C ARG A 292 15.27 -10.90 -24.39
N GLU A 293 14.82 -12.12 -24.14
CA GLU A 293 14.31 -12.53 -22.84
C GLU A 293 15.45 -12.69 -21.84
N GLN A 294 15.24 -12.16 -20.63
CA GLN A 294 16.17 -12.20 -19.52
C GLN A 294 15.43 -12.57 -18.23
N VAL A 295 16.18 -13.07 -17.26
CA VAL A 295 15.68 -13.47 -15.95
C VAL A 295 16.49 -12.78 -14.86
N LEU A 296 15.81 -12.23 -13.86
CA LEU A 296 16.39 -11.65 -12.66
C LEU A 296 15.85 -12.39 -11.43
N ARG A 297 16.74 -12.74 -10.49
CA ARG A 297 16.36 -13.23 -9.16
C ARG A 297 16.30 -12.04 -8.20
N ALA A 298 15.28 -11.97 -7.36
CA ALA A 298 15.10 -10.89 -6.39
C ALA A 298 14.57 -11.40 -5.04
N ARG A 299 14.96 -10.75 -3.93
CA ARG A 299 14.44 -11.09 -2.59
C ARG A 299 13.03 -10.55 -2.35
N ALA A 300 12.70 -9.46 -3.04
CA ALA A 300 11.41 -8.77 -2.97
C ALA A 300 11.13 -8.08 -4.31
N VAL A 301 9.86 -7.84 -4.59
CA VAL A 301 9.42 -7.13 -5.80
C VAL A 301 8.42 -6.05 -5.40
N ILE A 302 8.66 -4.84 -5.88
CA ILE A 302 7.75 -3.70 -5.73
C ILE A 302 7.23 -3.34 -7.11
N ASP A 303 5.95 -3.58 -7.34
CA ASP A 303 5.24 -3.30 -8.58
C ASP A 303 4.70 -1.87 -8.55
N ALA A 304 5.39 -0.96 -9.26
CA ALA A 304 5.04 0.44 -9.43
C ALA A 304 4.69 0.76 -10.90
N THR A 305 4.21 -0.22 -11.68
CA THR A 305 3.99 -0.03 -13.13
C THR A 305 2.82 0.89 -13.48
N GLY A 306 2.00 1.29 -12.50
CA GLY A 306 0.83 2.13 -12.69
C GLY A 306 -0.28 1.47 -13.53
N THR A 307 -1.20 2.29 -14.03
CA THR A 307 -2.37 1.87 -14.82
C THR A 307 -2.45 2.52 -16.21
N TRP A 308 -1.60 3.51 -16.49
CA TRP A 308 -1.68 4.37 -17.69
C TRP A 308 -1.64 3.59 -19.01
N SER A 309 -0.85 2.53 -19.09
CA SER A 309 -0.71 1.69 -20.28
C SER A 309 -1.89 0.75 -20.55
N GLN A 310 -2.89 0.69 -19.66
CA GLN A 310 -4.13 -0.08 -19.83
C GLN A 310 -5.36 0.84 -19.73
N PRO A 311 -5.68 1.60 -20.79
CA PRO A 311 -6.89 2.40 -20.82
C PRO A 311 -8.15 1.51 -20.78
N ASN A 312 -9.23 2.05 -20.23
CA ASN A 312 -10.56 1.47 -20.41
C ASN A 312 -11.02 1.68 -21.87
N PRO A 313 -11.89 0.80 -22.38
CA PRO A 313 -12.34 0.88 -23.77
C PRO A 313 -13.46 1.92 -23.88
N ILE A 314 -13.89 2.20 -25.11
CA ILE A 314 -15.05 3.06 -25.36
C ILE A 314 -16.36 2.35 -24.98
N GLY A 315 -16.42 1.03 -25.19
CA GLY A 315 -17.64 0.25 -24.97
C GLY A 315 -18.20 0.34 -23.54
N ALA A 316 -19.51 0.51 -23.46
CA ALA A 316 -20.18 0.84 -22.19
C ALA A 316 -20.20 -0.30 -21.15
N ASN A 317 -19.97 -1.54 -21.58
CA ASN A 317 -19.94 -2.73 -20.74
C ASN A 317 -18.53 -3.10 -20.24
N GLY A 318 -17.52 -2.24 -20.47
CA GLY A 318 -16.14 -2.50 -20.06
C GLY A 318 -15.32 -3.34 -21.05
N LEU A 319 -15.93 -3.73 -22.17
CA LEU A 319 -15.28 -4.34 -23.34
C LEU A 319 -15.06 -3.28 -24.43
N PRO A 320 -14.11 -3.48 -25.35
CA PRO A 320 -14.04 -2.69 -26.58
C PRO A 320 -15.39 -2.71 -27.31
N ALA A 321 -15.84 -1.55 -27.79
CA ALA A 321 -16.98 -1.49 -28.69
C ALA A 321 -16.68 -2.30 -29.95
N LEU A 322 -17.72 -2.89 -30.54
CA LEU A 322 -17.57 -3.58 -31.82
C LEU A 322 -16.98 -2.62 -32.85
N GLY A 323 -15.93 -3.03 -33.56
CA GLY A 323 -15.21 -2.18 -34.51
C GLY A 323 -14.19 -1.19 -33.92
N GLU A 324 -14.10 -1.03 -32.58
CA GLU A 324 -13.17 -0.10 -31.92
C GLU A 324 -11.70 -0.36 -32.35
N ALA A 325 -11.28 -1.62 -32.35
CA ALA A 325 -9.93 -2.00 -32.78
C ALA A 325 -9.64 -1.69 -34.26
N ALA A 326 -10.65 -1.77 -35.13
CA ALA A 326 -10.52 -1.52 -36.57
C ALA A 326 -10.36 -0.01 -36.89
N VAL A 327 -10.74 0.86 -35.96
CA VAL A 327 -10.65 2.33 -36.09
C VAL A 327 -9.63 2.94 -35.13
N ALA A 328 -8.72 2.15 -34.57
CA ALA A 328 -7.73 2.61 -33.60
C ALA A 328 -6.90 3.81 -34.08
N GLY A 329 -6.72 3.98 -35.40
CA GLY A 329 -6.03 5.15 -35.97
C GLY A 329 -6.75 6.50 -35.76
N GLN A 330 -8.06 6.49 -35.47
CA GLN A 330 -8.89 7.69 -35.21
C GLN A 330 -9.27 7.80 -33.73
N VAL A 331 -8.91 6.81 -32.91
CA VAL A 331 -9.11 6.87 -31.47
C VAL A 331 -7.80 7.31 -30.81
N PHE A 332 -7.90 8.24 -29.87
CA PHE A 332 -6.81 8.58 -28.97
C PHE A 332 -7.23 8.23 -27.54
N TYR A 333 -6.47 7.38 -26.86
CA TYR A 333 -6.70 7.03 -25.46
C TYR A 333 -5.83 7.92 -24.56
N GLY A 334 -6.45 8.67 -23.64
CA GLY A 334 -5.72 9.56 -22.72
C GLY A 334 -6.01 11.05 -22.98
N ILE A 335 -4.99 11.91 -22.81
CA ILE A 335 -5.12 13.36 -22.89
C ILE A 335 -4.23 13.88 -24.03
N PRO A 336 -4.76 14.14 -25.24
CA PRO A 336 -3.96 14.59 -26.36
C PRO A 336 -3.51 16.05 -26.21
N ASP A 337 -2.35 16.40 -26.78
CA ASP A 337 -1.87 17.78 -26.91
C ASP A 337 -2.56 18.48 -28.10
N ILE A 338 -3.85 18.82 -27.89
CA ILE A 338 -4.76 19.35 -28.91
C ILE A 338 -4.29 20.71 -29.45
N LEU A 339 -3.70 21.55 -28.61
CA LEU A 339 -3.27 22.90 -29.02
C LEU A 339 -1.85 22.92 -29.58
N GLY A 340 -0.99 21.95 -29.21
CA GLY A 340 0.36 21.80 -29.70
C GLY A 340 0.49 20.70 -30.76
N ALA A 341 1.19 19.62 -30.41
CA ALA A 341 1.68 18.61 -31.35
C ALA A 341 0.57 17.92 -32.16
N GLN A 342 -0.63 17.81 -31.61
CA GLN A 342 -1.76 17.13 -32.26
C GLN A 342 -2.78 18.09 -32.88
N ARG A 343 -2.47 19.39 -32.98
CA ARG A 343 -3.37 20.39 -33.58
C ARG A 343 -3.91 19.97 -34.95
N MET A 344 -3.04 19.49 -35.84
CA MET A 344 -3.43 19.06 -37.20
C MET A 344 -4.37 17.85 -37.20
N ARG A 345 -4.36 17.04 -36.13
CA ARG A 345 -5.26 15.91 -36.00
C ARG A 345 -6.71 16.36 -35.78
N TYR A 346 -6.93 17.47 -35.07
CA TYR A 346 -8.26 17.89 -34.63
C TYR A 346 -8.80 19.14 -35.32
N ALA A 347 -7.93 20.00 -35.85
CA ALA A 347 -8.33 21.24 -36.51
C ALA A 347 -9.24 20.98 -37.73
N GLY A 348 -10.38 21.67 -37.79
CA GLY A 348 -11.34 21.55 -38.88
C GLY A 348 -12.17 20.25 -38.87
N LYS A 349 -12.03 19.42 -37.84
CA LYS A 349 -12.69 18.11 -37.72
C LYS A 349 -13.75 18.08 -36.63
N ARG A 350 -14.67 17.11 -36.70
CA ARG A 350 -15.63 16.80 -35.63
C ARG A 350 -15.07 15.72 -34.71
N THR A 351 -14.79 16.09 -33.46
CA THR A 351 -14.17 15.22 -32.46
C THR A 351 -15.17 14.83 -31.38
N LEU A 352 -15.32 13.53 -31.11
CA LEU A 352 -16.11 13.02 -29.99
C LEU A 352 -15.20 12.74 -28.79
N VAL A 353 -15.48 13.37 -27.65
CA VAL A 353 -14.86 13.03 -26.37
C VAL A 353 -15.79 12.09 -25.61
N VAL A 354 -15.28 10.92 -25.20
CA VAL A 354 -16.03 9.92 -24.44
C VAL A 354 -15.47 9.84 -23.02
N GLY A 355 -16.30 10.11 -22.02
CA GLY A 355 -15.90 10.06 -20.61
C GLY A 355 -16.33 11.29 -19.83
N ALA A 356 -16.30 11.18 -18.51
CA ALA A 356 -16.84 12.19 -17.59
C ALA A 356 -15.83 12.67 -16.53
N GLY A 357 -14.57 12.23 -16.64
CA GLY A 357 -13.51 12.62 -15.70
C GLY A 357 -12.77 13.90 -16.13
N HIS A 358 -11.81 14.32 -15.31
CA HIS A 358 -10.98 15.50 -15.56
C HIS A 358 -10.23 15.44 -16.91
N SER A 359 -9.80 14.25 -17.35
CA SER A 359 -9.18 14.07 -18.67
C SER A 359 -10.10 14.48 -19.81
N ALA A 360 -11.39 14.13 -19.74
CA ALA A 360 -12.39 14.52 -20.73
C ALA A 360 -12.63 16.04 -20.67
N ALA A 361 -12.74 16.59 -19.46
CA ALA A 361 -12.93 18.02 -19.25
C ALA A 361 -11.84 18.87 -19.89
N ASN A 362 -10.56 18.54 -19.63
CA ASN A 362 -9.42 19.23 -20.22
C ASN A 362 -9.42 19.13 -21.75
N ALA A 363 -9.68 17.92 -22.30
CA ALA A 363 -9.74 17.74 -23.75
C ALA A 363 -10.83 18.60 -24.40
N LEU A 364 -12.02 18.69 -23.79
CA LEU A 364 -13.12 19.52 -24.28
C LEU A 364 -12.77 21.01 -24.27
N LEU A 365 -12.15 21.51 -23.20
CA LEU A 365 -11.73 22.91 -23.11
C LEU A 365 -10.65 23.25 -24.15
N TYR A 366 -9.68 22.36 -24.37
CA TYR A 366 -8.67 22.54 -25.42
C TYR A 366 -9.26 22.48 -26.84
N LEU A 367 -10.24 21.60 -27.09
CA LEU A 367 -10.98 21.57 -28.37
C LEU A 367 -11.80 22.85 -28.58
N ALA A 368 -12.41 23.39 -27.53
CA ALA A 368 -13.15 24.65 -27.60
C ALA A 368 -12.22 25.85 -27.91
N GLU A 369 -11.03 25.90 -27.31
CA GLU A 369 -9.99 26.87 -27.69
C GLU A 369 -9.57 26.67 -29.15
N LEU A 370 -9.30 25.43 -29.58
CA LEU A 370 -8.93 25.14 -30.95
C LEU A 370 -10.02 25.58 -31.94
N ALA A 371 -11.30 25.39 -31.62
CA ALA A 371 -12.42 25.79 -32.46
C ALA A 371 -12.52 27.31 -32.66
N ARG A 372 -12.05 28.11 -31.69
CA ARG A 372 -11.92 29.57 -31.87
C ARG A 372 -10.81 29.94 -32.85
N GLN A 373 -9.78 29.11 -32.98
CA GLN A 373 -8.60 29.38 -33.81
C GLN A 373 -8.67 28.72 -35.19
N ALA A 374 -9.45 27.65 -35.36
CA ALA A 374 -9.54 26.86 -36.58
C ALA A 374 -11.02 26.62 -36.95
N PRO A 375 -11.58 27.42 -37.88
CA PRO A 375 -12.96 27.25 -38.34
C PRO A 375 -13.25 25.83 -38.85
N GLY A 376 -14.46 25.34 -38.60
CA GLY A 376 -14.88 23.99 -38.96
C GLY A 376 -14.61 22.92 -37.89
N THR A 377 -13.81 23.23 -36.88
CA THR A 377 -13.63 22.35 -35.71
C THR A 377 -14.94 22.25 -34.94
N ARG A 378 -15.41 21.02 -34.72
CA ARG A 378 -16.64 20.72 -33.99
C ARG A 378 -16.33 19.74 -32.87
N LEU A 379 -16.99 19.90 -31.73
CA LEU A 379 -16.78 19.06 -30.57
C LEU A 379 -18.10 18.46 -30.10
N ALA A 380 -18.05 17.16 -29.82
CA ALA A 380 -19.14 16.38 -29.26
C ALA A 380 -18.66 15.73 -27.96
N TRP A 381 -19.56 15.59 -27.00
CA TRP A 381 -19.28 14.97 -25.71
C TRP A 381 -20.29 13.88 -25.41
N ALA A 382 -19.83 12.66 -25.17
CA ALA A 382 -20.65 11.54 -24.75
C ALA A 382 -20.33 11.11 -23.33
N VAL A 383 -21.36 10.98 -22.51
CA VAL A 383 -21.28 10.46 -21.14
C VAL A 383 -22.28 9.32 -20.94
N ARG A 384 -21.87 8.32 -20.16
CA ARG A 384 -22.70 7.15 -19.86
C ARG A 384 -23.80 7.43 -18.84
N SER A 385 -23.53 8.33 -17.89
CA SER A 385 -24.50 8.71 -16.85
C SER A 385 -25.39 9.83 -17.35
N PRO A 386 -26.71 9.77 -17.13
CA PRO A 386 -27.60 10.90 -17.39
C PRO A 386 -27.47 12.02 -16.35
N LEU A 387 -26.84 11.73 -15.19
CA LEU A 387 -26.72 12.64 -14.06
C LEU A 387 -25.47 13.52 -14.17
N LEU A 388 -25.66 14.71 -14.72
CA LEU A 388 -24.62 15.72 -14.98
C LEU A 388 -24.03 16.39 -13.72
N GLN A 389 -24.77 16.44 -12.60
CA GLN A 389 -24.30 17.07 -11.36
C GLN A 389 -22.99 16.44 -10.82
N ARG A 390 -22.81 15.13 -11.01
CA ARG A 390 -21.58 14.43 -10.59
C ARG A 390 -20.41 14.61 -11.56
N VAL A 391 -20.70 15.03 -12.79
CA VAL A 391 -19.72 15.21 -13.88
C VAL A 391 -19.17 16.65 -13.91
N LEU A 392 -20.03 17.62 -13.56
CA LEU A 392 -19.70 19.04 -13.58
C LEU A 392 -19.23 19.58 -12.22
N GLY A 393 -19.02 18.71 -11.22
CA GLY A 393 -18.62 19.10 -9.88
C GLY A 393 -19.68 19.92 -9.12
N GLY A 394 -19.39 20.22 -7.85
CA GLY A 394 -20.29 20.99 -6.97
C GLY A 394 -20.39 22.48 -7.31
N GLY A 395 -19.80 22.95 -8.41
CA GLY A 395 -19.65 24.36 -8.72
C GLY A 395 -18.88 25.09 -7.62
N SER A 396 -19.41 26.21 -7.12
CA SER A 396 -18.83 26.97 -5.99
C SER A 396 -18.90 26.24 -4.65
N ALA A 397 -19.65 25.15 -4.55
CA ALA A 397 -19.75 24.30 -3.35
C ALA A 397 -18.82 23.08 -3.40
N ASP A 398 -17.95 22.99 -4.42
CA ASP A 398 -16.95 21.93 -4.49
C ASP A 398 -15.86 22.16 -3.44
N ALA A 399 -15.47 21.11 -2.71
CA ALA A 399 -14.43 21.18 -1.69
C ALA A 399 -13.05 21.57 -2.27
N LEU A 400 -12.90 21.49 -3.60
CA LEU A 400 -11.70 21.85 -4.34
C LEU A 400 -12.05 22.95 -5.36
N PRO A 401 -11.71 24.23 -5.11
CA PRO A 401 -12.12 25.37 -5.94
C PRO A 401 -11.83 25.21 -7.44
N ALA A 402 -10.68 24.63 -7.76
CA ALA A 402 -10.24 24.31 -9.12
C ALA A 402 -11.14 23.31 -9.86
N ARG A 403 -11.72 22.34 -9.16
CA ARG A 403 -12.68 21.40 -9.74
C ARG A 403 -14.02 22.07 -10.01
N GLY A 404 -14.44 22.95 -9.11
CA GLY A 404 -15.59 23.84 -9.30
C GLY A 404 -15.45 24.70 -10.56
N GLU A 405 -14.28 25.32 -10.77
CA GLU A 405 -14.00 26.14 -11.95
C GLU A 405 -14.03 25.34 -13.26
N LEU A 406 -13.40 24.17 -13.29
CA LEU A 406 -13.40 23.28 -14.45
C LEU A 406 -14.83 22.83 -14.80
N GLY A 407 -15.60 22.50 -13.78
CA GLY A 407 -17.01 22.15 -13.88
C GLY A 407 -17.87 23.28 -14.45
N SER A 408 -17.71 24.50 -13.93
CA SER A 408 -18.39 25.70 -14.42
C SER A 408 -17.98 26.06 -15.85
N ALA A 409 -16.70 25.87 -16.22
CA ALA A 409 -16.24 26.10 -17.58
C ALA A 409 -16.91 25.15 -18.58
N LEU A 410 -17.02 23.86 -18.23
CA LEU A 410 -17.76 22.87 -19.04
C LEU A 410 -19.26 23.17 -19.11
N GLN A 411 -19.87 23.61 -18.00
CA GLN A 411 -21.28 24.05 -18.00
C GLN A 411 -21.49 25.17 -19.01
N ARG A 412 -20.68 26.23 -18.94
CA ARG A 412 -20.75 27.35 -19.89
C ARG A 412 -20.55 26.89 -21.33
N LEU A 413 -19.60 25.99 -21.59
CA LEU A 413 -19.35 25.46 -22.93
C LEU A 413 -20.56 24.71 -23.47
N ARG A 414 -21.20 23.85 -22.66
CA ARG A 414 -22.43 23.15 -23.02
C ARG A 414 -23.58 24.12 -23.26
N ASP A 415 -23.82 25.04 -22.34
CA ASP A 415 -24.99 25.92 -22.35
C ASP A 415 -24.91 26.98 -23.45
N SER A 416 -23.71 27.30 -23.93
CA SER A 416 -23.49 28.15 -25.11
C SER A 416 -23.90 27.51 -26.44
N GLY A 417 -24.15 26.19 -26.47
CA GLY A 417 -24.42 25.43 -27.70
C GLY A 417 -23.18 25.17 -28.57
N ALA A 418 -21.98 25.56 -28.13
CA ALA A 418 -20.73 25.34 -28.86
C ALA A 418 -20.28 23.86 -28.89
N MET A 419 -20.94 22.99 -28.14
CA MET A 419 -20.63 21.57 -28.03
C MET A 419 -21.91 20.73 -28.06
N GLU A 420 -21.94 19.70 -28.91
CA GLU A 420 -23.00 18.70 -28.90
C GLU A 420 -22.83 17.79 -27.69
N PHE A 421 -23.91 17.54 -26.94
CA PHE A 421 -23.85 16.76 -25.71
C PHE A 421 -24.82 15.58 -25.74
N PHE A 422 -24.26 14.38 -25.58
CA PHE A 422 -24.97 13.10 -25.59
C PHE A 422 -24.95 12.48 -24.18
N SER A 423 -26.05 12.72 -23.45
CA SER A 423 -26.25 12.23 -22.09
C SER A 423 -26.78 10.81 -22.07
N GLY A 424 -26.28 9.98 -21.16
CA GLY A 424 -26.77 8.60 -20.99
C GLY A 424 -26.42 7.64 -22.14
N LEU A 425 -25.47 8.00 -23.00
CA LEU A 425 -25.11 7.21 -24.17
C LEU A 425 -24.21 6.03 -23.78
N ARG A 426 -24.69 4.81 -24.05
CA ARG A 426 -23.98 3.55 -23.86
C ARG A 426 -23.50 3.05 -25.22
N ILE A 427 -22.28 3.40 -25.60
CA ILE A 427 -21.68 3.03 -26.89
C ILE A 427 -21.48 1.51 -26.95
N THR A 428 -21.90 0.89 -28.06
CA THR A 428 -21.82 -0.56 -28.32
C THR A 428 -21.00 -0.88 -29.57
N GLU A 429 -21.00 0.00 -30.58
CA GLU A 429 -20.34 -0.21 -31.86
C GLU A 429 -19.78 1.11 -32.40
N ILE A 430 -18.64 1.02 -33.11
CA ILE A 430 -18.05 2.10 -33.90
C ILE A 430 -17.80 1.55 -35.30
N ARG A 431 -18.49 2.12 -36.28
CA ARG A 431 -18.40 1.70 -37.67
C ARG A 431 -17.70 2.76 -38.51
N ARG A 432 -16.79 2.32 -39.37
CA ARG A 432 -16.26 3.16 -40.45
C ARG A 432 -17.18 3.08 -41.66
N GLU A 433 -17.54 4.23 -42.22
CA GLU A 433 -18.22 4.29 -43.51
C GLU A 433 -17.22 4.11 -44.66
N ALA A 434 -17.63 3.49 -45.77
CA ALA A 434 -16.76 2.95 -46.84
C ALA A 434 -15.65 3.91 -47.36
N SER A 435 -15.83 5.22 -47.25
CA SER A 435 -14.79 6.22 -47.51
C SER A 435 -14.98 7.50 -46.66
N GLY A 436 -15.60 7.36 -45.48
CA GLY A 436 -16.19 8.47 -44.74
C GLY A 436 -15.82 8.53 -43.26
N PRO A 437 -16.43 9.50 -42.54
CA PRO A 437 -16.29 9.61 -41.10
C PRO A 437 -16.86 8.39 -40.37
N LEU A 438 -16.56 8.30 -39.08
CA LEU A 438 -17.06 7.25 -38.21
C LEU A 438 -18.53 7.51 -37.84
N THR A 439 -19.25 6.41 -37.62
CA THR A 439 -20.57 6.40 -37.02
C THR A 439 -20.50 5.65 -35.69
N VAL A 440 -20.79 6.36 -34.61
CA VAL A 440 -20.80 5.81 -33.25
C VAL A 440 -22.22 5.41 -32.90
N ILE A 441 -22.41 4.15 -32.51
CA ILE A 441 -23.71 3.54 -32.27
C ILE A 441 -23.79 3.12 -30.81
N GLY A 442 -24.90 3.41 -30.17
CA GLY A 442 -25.14 3.02 -28.79
C GLY A 442 -26.61 3.04 -28.42
N LEU A 443 -26.85 2.93 -27.11
CA LEU A 443 -28.18 2.97 -26.52
C LEU A 443 -28.28 4.15 -25.56
N ASP A 444 -29.39 4.88 -25.58
CA ASP A 444 -29.65 5.93 -24.59
C ASP A 444 -30.01 5.36 -23.21
N ALA A 445 -30.38 6.25 -22.28
CA ALA A 445 -30.81 5.86 -20.94
C ALA A 445 -32.02 4.90 -20.96
N GLN A 446 -32.91 5.04 -21.95
CA GLN A 446 -34.14 4.28 -22.17
C GLN A 446 -33.95 3.05 -23.08
N GLN A 447 -32.71 2.64 -23.37
CA GLN A 447 -32.40 1.51 -24.25
C GLN A 447 -32.83 1.70 -25.71
N ARG A 448 -33.01 2.94 -26.16
CA ARG A 448 -33.31 3.24 -27.57
C ARG A 448 -32.01 3.39 -28.35
N PRO A 449 -31.93 2.87 -29.59
CA PRO A 449 -30.77 3.07 -30.46
C PRO A 449 -30.50 4.56 -30.71
N VAL A 450 -29.24 4.95 -30.61
CA VAL A 450 -28.72 6.27 -30.97
C VAL A 450 -27.55 6.09 -31.91
N GLU A 451 -27.59 6.78 -33.04
CA GLU A 451 -26.50 6.83 -34.01
C GLU A 451 -25.95 8.25 -34.09
N LEU A 452 -24.62 8.36 -34.02
CA LEU A 452 -23.87 9.59 -34.17
C LEU A 452 -22.99 9.48 -35.41
N PRO A 453 -23.52 9.79 -36.61
CA PRO A 453 -22.72 9.78 -37.83
C PRO A 453 -21.81 11.00 -37.89
N GLY A 454 -20.77 10.97 -38.72
CA GLY A 454 -19.96 12.16 -39.00
C GLY A 454 -18.94 12.50 -37.91
N ILE A 455 -18.36 11.51 -37.24
CA ILE A 455 -17.27 11.69 -36.27
C ILE A 455 -15.93 11.41 -36.96
N ASP A 456 -15.02 12.37 -36.98
CA ASP A 456 -13.71 12.18 -37.62
C ASP A 456 -12.68 11.57 -36.66
N GLU A 457 -12.71 11.98 -35.39
CA GLU A 457 -11.77 11.56 -34.35
C GLU A 457 -12.50 11.30 -33.04
N ILE A 458 -11.99 10.37 -32.23
CA ILE A 458 -12.52 10.05 -30.90
C ILE A 458 -11.42 10.20 -29.85
N ILE A 459 -11.68 10.90 -28.76
CA ILE A 459 -10.85 10.93 -27.56
C ILE A 459 -11.52 10.05 -26.50
N CYS A 460 -10.88 8.93 -26.17
CA CYS A 460 -11.31 8.02 -25.13
C CYS A 460 -10.68 8.43 -23.78
N ALA A 461 -11.51 8.98 -22.90
CA ALA A 461 -11.15 9.40 -21.54
C ALA A 461 -11.99 8.65 -20.50
N THR A 462 -12.14 7.33 -20.69
CA THR A 462 -12.99 6.44 -19.86
C THR A 462 -12.25 5.83 -18.66
N GLY A 463 -11.11 6.38 -18.28
CA GLY A 463 -10.27 5.90 -17.19
C GLY A 463 -9.31 4.78 -17.61
N GLN A 464 -8.67 4.16 -16.63
CA GLN A 464 -7.62 3.16 -16.78
C GLN A 464 -7.82 2.01 -15.78
N ARG A 465 -7.04 0.94 -15.93
CA ARG A 465 -7.07 -0.23 -15.06
C ARG A 465 -5.67 -0.83 -14.88
N PRO A 466 -5.41 -1.62 -13.82
CA PRO A 466 -4.11 -2.26 -13.61
C PRO A 466 -3.91 -3.46 -14.54
N ASP A 467 -2.67 -3.68 -14.99
CA ASP A 467 -2.29 -4.95 -15.61
C ASP A 467 -1.94 -6.00 -14.55
N LEU A 468 -2.82 -6.98 -14.38
CA LEU A 468 -2.67 -8.09 -13.42
C LEU A 468 -1.99 -9.32 -14.02
N ASN A 469 -1.82 -9.38 -15.35
CA ASN A 469 -1.31 -10.58 -16.02
C ASN A 469 0.12 -10.91 -15.57
N LEU A 470 0.93 -9.88 -15.32
CA LEU A 470 2.33 -10.02 -14.91
C LEU A 470 2.48 -10.81 -13.60
N ALA A 471 1.49 -10.75 -12.72
CA ALA A 471 1.51 -11.36 -11.40
C ALA A 471 0.59 -12.60 -11.31
N SER A 472 0.22 -13.18 -12.46
CA SER A 472 -0.70 -14.32 -12.54
C SER A 472 -0.27 -15.52 -11.69
N GLU A 473 1.04 -15.79 -11.60
CA GLU A 473 1.62 -16.87 -10.78
C GLU A 473 1.88 -16.49 -9.31
N LEU A 474 1.53 -15.27 -8.89
CA LEU A 474 1.63 -14.80 -7.51
C LEU A 474 0.31 -14.92 -6.75
N ARG A 475 0.39 -15.02 -5.42
CA ARG A 475 -0.77 -15.10 -4.53
C ARG A 475 -1.18 -13.72 -4.03
N LEU A 476 -2.04 -13.05 -4.77
CA LEU A 476 -2.52 -11.71 -4.46
C LEU A 476 -3.88 -11.70 -3.77
N ARG A 477 -4.12 -10.68 -2.96
CA ARG A 477 -5.43 -10.30 -2.41
C ARG A 477 -5.87 -9.02 -3.10
N LEU A 478 -6.90 -9.13 -3.93
CA LEU A 478 -7.40 -8.02 -4.74
C LEU A 478 -8.87 -7.78 -4.42
N ASP A 479 -9.26 -6.51 -4.41
CA ASP A 479 -10.66 -6.13 -4.35
C ASP A 479 -11.39 -6.62 -5.62
N PRO A 480 -12.58 -7.23 -5.50
CA PRO A 480 -13.23 -7.92 -6.61
C PRO A 480 -13.73 -7.03 -7.75
N TRP A 481 -13.99 -5.73 -7.54
CA TRP A 481 -14.47 -4.84 -8.60
C TRP A 481 -13.53 -3.66 -8.89
N LEU A 482 -12.76 -3.21 -7.90
CA LEU A 482 -11.74 -2.18 -8.10
C LEU A 482 -10.44 -2.76 -8.66
N GLU A 483 -10.16 -4.05 -8.43
CA GLU A 483 -8.86 -4.66 -8.74
C GLU A 483 -7.69 -3.96 -8.01
N SER A 484 -8.00 -3.26 -6.90
CA SER A 484 -7.03 -2.68 -5.97
C SER A 484 -6.51 -3.74 -4.99
N THR A 485 -5.57 -3.39 -4.11
CA THR A 485 -5.31 -4.25 -2.95
C THR A 485 -6.58 -4.36 -2.10
N GLU A 486 -6.92 -5.56 -1.67
CA GLU A 486 -8.19 -5.88 -0.96
C GLU A 486 -8.45 -4.93 0.22
N ALA A 487 -7.44 -4.70 1.08
CA ALA A 487 -7.58 -3.86 2.26
C ALA A 487 -7.83 -2.39 1.94
N LEU A 488 -7.45 -1.93 0.74
CA LEU A 488 -7.71 -0.56 0.29
C LEU A 488 -9.14 -0.36 -0.22
N GLY A 489 -9.80 -1.41 -0.70
CA GLY A 489 -11.09 -1.31 -1.38
C GLY A 489 -12.12 -0.45 -0.62
N PRO A 490 -12.41 -0.76 0.66
CA PRO A 490 -13.32 0.03 1.49
C PRO A 490 -12.88 1.48 1.75
N LEU A 491 -11.58 1.79 1.62
CA LEU A 491 -11.02 3.12 1.90
C LEU A 491 -11.03 4.05 0.68
N ILE A 492 -11.06 3.48 -0.52
CA ILE A 492 -10.86 4.22 -1.78
C ILE A 492 -12.02 4.09 -2.76
N ASP A 493 -13.09 3.35 -2.41
CA ASP A 493 -14.22 3.13 -3.29
C ASP A 493 -14.80 4.48 -3.77
N PRO A 494 -14.80 4.76 -5.08
CA PRO A 494 -15.30 6.03 -5.63
C PRO A 494 -16.81 6.24 -5.45
N ASN A 495 -17.55 5.20 -5.04
CA ASN A 495 -18.94 5.31 -4.65
C ASN A 495 -19.12 5.91 -3.24
N LEU A 496 -18.09 5.83 -2.40
CA LEU A 496 -18.13 6.22 -0.98
C LEU A 496 -17.19 7.38 -0.64
N HIS A 497 -16.04 7.48 -1.32
CA HIS A 497 -14.95 8.39 -0.97
C HIS A 497 -14.57 9.37 -2.09
N SER A 498 -13.94 10.48 -1.71
CA SER A 498 -13.36 11.50 -2.61
C SER A 498 -11.86 11.65 -2.32
N CYS A 499 -11.11 12.33 -3.20
CA CYS A 499 -9.65 12.46 -3.10
C CYS A 499 -9.10 12.99 -1.76
N GLY A 500 -9.93 13.70 -0.96
CA GLY A 500 -9.51 14.27 0.33
C GLY A 500 -9.90 13.46 1.56
N THR A 501 -10.70 12.38 1.42
CA THR A 501 -11.20 11.60 2.56
C THR A 501 -10.44 10.30 2.81
N VAL A 502 -9.45 9.99 1.97
CA VAL A 502 -8.66 8.77 2.03
C VAL A 502 -7.48 8.97 2.97
N ARG A 503 -7.41 8.19 4.05
CA ARG A 503 -6.27 8.20 4.96
C ARG A 503 -5.00 7.68 4.28
N PRO A 504 -3.81 8.19 4.64
CA PRO A 504 -2.57 7.57 4.23
C PRO A 504 -2.54 6.10 4.66
N HIS A 505 -1.95 5.26 3.83
CA HIS A 505 -1.89 3.81 4.04
C HIS A 505 -0.55 3.30 3.53
N GLY A 506 -0.10 2.21 4.13
CA GLY A 506 1.27 1.75 4.01
C GLY A 506 1.36 0.25 3.81
N HIS A 507 2.44 -0.35 4.30
CA HIS A 507 2.75 -1.75 4.05
C HIS A 507 1.63 -2.72 4.47
N ARG A 508 0.84 -2.40 5.52
CA ARG A 508 -0.23 -3.27 6.01
C ARG A 508 -1.35 -3.41 4.99
N GLU A 509 -1.85 -2.30 4.48
CA GLU A 509 -2.93 -2.28 3.49
C GLU A 509 -2.46 -2.75 2.11
N LEU A 510 -1.15 -2.66 1.83
CA LEU A 510 -0.55 -3.05 0.56
C LEU A 510 -0.01 -4.49 0.56
N SER A 511 -0.05 -5.19 1.69
CA SER A 511 0.47 -6.56 1.81
C SER A 511 -0.42 -7.57 1.09
N HIS A 512 0.23 -8.56 0.48
CA HIS A 512 -0.43 -9.71 -0.11
C HIS A 512 -0.03 -11.02 0.60
N PRO A 513 -0.77 -12.13 0.38
CA PRO A 513 -0.32 -13.46 0.82
C PRO A 513 1.02 -13.90 0.23
N GLU A 514 1.52 -13.20 -0.79
CA GLU A 514 2.84 -13.38 -1.38
C GLU A 514 3.90 -12.51 -0.65
N PRO A 515 4.71 -13.05 0.28
CA PRO A 515 5.54 -12.21 1.16
C PRO A 515 6.67 -11.49 0.41
N GLY A 516 6.84 -10.19 0.63
CA GLY A 516 7.86 -9.41 -0.09
C GLY A 516 7.47 -9.02 -1.52
N PHE A 517 6.23 -9.29 -1.95
CA PHE A 517 5.63 -8.64 -3.11
C PHE A 517 4.71 -7.52 -2.63
N TYR A 518 4.87 -6.32 -3.19
CA TYR A 518 4.01 -5.18 -2.91
C TYR A 518 3.59 -4.50 -4.21
N THR A 519 2.32 -4.12 -4.31
CA THR A 519 1.83 -3.21 -5.35
C THR A 519 1.76 -1.81 -4.78
N VAL A 520 2.39 -0.82 -5.43
CA VAL A 520 2.42 0.58 -4.96
C VAL A 520 1.98 1.53 -6.07
N GLY A 521 1.77 2.79 -5.71
CA GLY A 521 1.33 3.82 -6.63
C GLY A 521 -0.14 3.66 -7.03
N VAL A 522 -0.53 4.32 -8.13
CA VAL A 522 -1.91 4.24 -8.64
C VAL A 522 -2.34 2.81 -8.97
N LYS A 523 -1.40 1.88 -9.19
CA LYS A 523 -1.73 0.47 -9.44
C LYS A 523 -2.36 -0.19 -8.22
N SER A 524 -1.95 0.17 -7.01
CA SER A 524 -2.54 -0.39 -5.78
C SER A 524 -3.99 0.07 -5.57
N TYR A 525 -4.40 1.15 -6.23
CA TYR A 525 -5.76 1.67 -6.25
C TYR A 525 -6.67 1.01 -7.29
N GLY A 526 -6.10 0.16 -8.15
CA GLY A 526 -6.83 -0.49 -9.22
C GLY A 526 -7.54 0.52 -10.14
N ARG A 527 -8.87 0.54 -10.08
CA ARG A 527 -9.73 1.43 -10.89
C ARG A 527 -10.18 2.70 -10.16
N ALA A 528 -9.82 2.88 -8.90
CA ALA A 528 -10.19 4.07 -8.15
C ALA A 528 -9.43 5.31 -8.69
N PRO A 529 -10.13 6.42 -9.00
CA PRO A 529 -9.54 7.58 -9.67
C PRO A 529 -8.89 8.60 -8.71
N THR A 530 -8.82 8.30 -7.41
CA THR A 530 -8.55 9.25 -6.33
C THR A 530 -7.10 9.21 -5.81
N PHE A 531 -6.14 8.93 -6.68
CA PHE A 531 -4.73 8.77 -6.29
C PHE A 531 -3.91 10.07 -6.34
N LEU A 532 -3.07 10.30 -5.33
CA LEU A 532 -2.12 11.41 -5.26
C LEU A 532 -0.68 10.89 -5.25
N MET A 533 0.26 11.61 -5.89
CA MET A 533 1.68 11.23 -5.85
C MET A 533 2.24 11.20 -4.42
N ALA A 534 1.86 12.17 -3.58
CA ALA A 534 2.25 12.19 -2.17
C ALA A 534 1.82 10.93 -1.41
N THR A 535 0.62 10.39 -1.70
CA THR A 535 0.20 9.08 -1.16
C THR A 535 1.15 7.98 -1.61
N GLY A 536 1.55 7.96 -2.88
CA GLY A 536 2.52 6.99 -3.39
C GLY A 536 3.90 7.09 -2.73
N PHE A 537 4.37 8.30 -2.41
CA PHE A 537 5.64 8.49 -1.70
C PHE A 537 5.58 7.91 -0.29
N GLU A 538 4.45 8.08 0.41
CA GLU A 538 4.22 7.48 1.71
C GLU A 538 4.14 5.95 1.65
N GLN A 539 3.46 5.40 0.63
CA GLN A 539 3.43 3.96 0.38
C GLN A 539 4.86 3.42 0.19
N ALA A 540 5.70 4.09 -0.61
CA ALA A 540 7.08 3.70 -0.85
C ALA A 540 7.92 3.70 0.44
N ARG A 541 7.81 4.75 1.25
CA ARG A 541 8.49 4.84 2.56
C ARG A 541 8.11 3.69 3.48
N SER A 542 6.80 3.48 3.67
CA SER A 542 6.27 2.45 4.56
C SER A 542 6.66 1.03 4.10
N VAL A 543 6.49 0.72 2.81
CA VAL A 543 6.83 -0.60 2.24
C VAL A 543 8.32 -0.90 2.36
N VAL A 544 9.19 0.05 2.04
CA VAL A 544 10.64 -0.18 2.11
C VAL A 544 11.11 -0.32 3.56
N ALA A 545 10.53 0.41 4.51
CA ALA A 545 10.79 0.20 5.94
C ALA A 545 10.42 -1.23 6.38
N ALA A 546 9.27 -1.75 5.95
CA ALA A 546 8.86 -3.13 6.24
C ALA A 546 9.83 -4.16 5.63
N LEU A 547 10.30 -3.94 4.39
CA LEU A 547 11.29 -4.82 3.74
C LEU A 547 12.67 -4.78 4.39
N ALA A 548 13.03 -3.68 5.04
CA ALA A 548 14.23 -3.54 5.87
C ALA A 548 14.09 -4.21 7.24
N GLY A 549 12.88 -4.62 7.64
CA GLY A 549 12.58 -5.18 8.95
C GLY A 549 12.28 -4.14 10.04
N ASP A 550 12.19 -2.86 9.67
CA ASP A 550 11.81 -1.77 10.57
C ASP A 550 10.29 -1.56 10.52
N LEU A 551 9.56 -2.44 11.23
CA LEU A 551 8.10 -2.39 11.26
C LEU A 551 7.57 -1.16 12.00
N GLU A 552 8.32 -0.63 12.97
CA GLU A 552 7.93 0.59 13.68
C GLU A 552 7.91 1.78 12.72
N ALA A 553 8.97 1.95 11.92
CA ALA A 553 8.96 2.98 10.88
C ALA A 553 7.91 2.72 9.80
N ALA A 554 7.69 1.46 9.44
CA ALA A 554 6.69 1.10 8.45
C ALA A 554 5.26 1.46 8.91
N ASP A 555 4.96 1.34 10.20
CA ASP A 555 3.65 1.60 10.78
C ASP A 555 3.36 3.09 11.06
N ARG A 556 4.39 3.95 11.12
CA ARG A 556 4.17 5.40 11.23
C ARG A 556 3.51 5.92 9.96
N VAL A 557 2.61 6.89 10.10
CA VAL A 557 2.09 7.69 8.99
C VAL A 557 2.83 9.02 8.99
N GLU A 558 3.59 9.29 7.93
CA GLU A 558 4.41 10.52 7.81
C GLU A 558 3.87 11.48 6.72
N LEU A 559 2.70 11.17 6.15
CA LEU A 559 2.02 12.01 5.17
C LEU A 559 1.09 13.01 5.84
N ASP A 560 1.42 14.29 5.71
CA ASP A 560 0.56 15.40 6.10
C ASP A 560 -0.16 15.97 4.87
N LEU A 561 -1.49 15.89 4.85
CA LEU A 561 -2.34 16.49 3.81
C LEU A 561 -3.33 17.46 4.48
N PRO A 562 -3.57 18.64 3.89
CA PRO A 562 -4.57 19.57 4.42
C PRO A 562 -5.96 18.91 4.40
N GLU A 563 -6.78 19.19 5.43
CA GLU A 563 -8.15 18.64 5.57
C GLU A 563 -9.05 18.98 4.37
N THR A 564 -8.78 20.08 3.67
CA THR A 564 -9.51 20.53 2.46
C THR A 564 -9.05 19.84 1.17
N GLY A 565 -8.01 19.01 1.22
CA GLY A 565 -7.44 18.32 0.06
C GLY A 565 -6.42 19.15 -0.74
N VAL A 566 -5.66 18.46 -1.59
CA VAL A 566 -4.42 18.95 -2.22
C VAL A 566 -4.62 19.66 -3.58
N CYS A 567 -5.84 19.66 -4.12
CA CYS A 567 -6.08 20.13 -5.49
C CYS A 567 -6.37 21.65 -5.52
N SER A 568 -5.37 22.47 -5.86
CA SER A 568 -5.50 23.93 -5.96
C SER A 568 -4.95 24.44 -7.29
N LEU A 569 -5.77 24.47 -8.34
CA LEU A 569 -5.53 25.33 -9.51
C LEU A 569 -6.02 26.75 -9.20
N ARG A 570 -5.09 27.69 -9.02
CA ARG A 570 -5.33 29.12 -9.29
C ARG A 570 -4.41 29.53 -10.45
N PRO A 571 -4.88 30.26 -11.47
CA PRO A 571 -4.01 30.86 -12.47
C PRO A 571 -3.06 31.87 -11.82
N ALA A 572 -1.80 31.93 -12.28
CA ALA A 572 -0.77 32.83 -11.74
C ALA A 572 -0.86 34.29 -12.24
N ASP A 573 -1.91 34.66 -12.99
CA ASP A 573 -2.00 35.96 -13.69
C ASP A 573 -3.23 36.80 -13.31
N ALA A 574 -3.87 36.51 -12.17
CA ALA A 574 -4.98 37.33 -11.66
C ALA A 574 -4.71 37.72 -10.20
N ASP A 575 -3.91 38.76 -10.01
CA ASP A 575 -4.05 39.75 -8.93
C ASP A 575 -2.97 40.84 -9.11
N ALA A 576 -3.26 41.80 -9.99
CA ALA A 576 -2.87 43.18 -9.79
C ALA A 576 -4.18 43.95 -9.58
N ASP A 577 -4.24 44.70 -8.49
CA ASP A 577 -5.32 45.61 -8.07
C ASP A 577 -6.54 44.99 -7.36
N ALA A 578 -6.41 44.83 -6.04
CA ALA A 578 -7.43 45.29 -5.08
C ALA A 578 -6.87 45.25 -3.64
N ASP A 579 -5.99 46.19 -3.30
CA ASP A 579 -5.73 46.56 -1.91
C ASP A 579 -6.32 47.95 -1.66
N ALA A 580 -7.46 48.01 -0.95
CA ALA A 580 -7.93 49.19 -0.22
C ALA A 580 -9.18 48.88 0.64
N GLY A 581 -8.94 48.60 1.93
CA GLY A 581 -9.68 49.19 3.05
C GLY A 581 -11.07 48.64 3.43
N SER A 582 -11.16 47.99 4.59
CA SER A 582 -11.50 48.69 5.84
C SER A 582 -11.77 47.71 7.00
N SER A 583 -11.27 48.12 8.16
CA SER A 583 -11.39 47.50 9.48
C SER A 583 -12.78 47.64 10.08
N ALA A 584 -13.31 46.57 10.71
CA ALA A 584 -14.13 46.69 11.92
C ALA A 584 -14.22 45.35 12.68
N CYS A 585 -14.07 45.45 13.99
CA CYS A 585 -13.95 44.38 14.97
C CYS A 585 -15.32 44.02 15.60
N CYS A 586 -15.42 42.78 16.11
CA CYS A 586 -16.34 42.26 17.15
C CYS A 586 -17.79 41.86 16.75
N GLY A 587 -18.14 40.59 17.03
CA GLY A 587 -19.52 40.08 17.08
C GLY A 587 -19.61 38.55 17.27
N THR A 588 -20.03 38.12 18.47
CA THR A 588 -20.23 36.74 18.97
C THR A 588 -21.30 35.95 18.19
N PRO A 589 -21.28 34.59 18.12
CA PRO A 589 -22.24 33.83 17.33
C PRO A 589 -23.56 33.56 18.09
N ALA A 590 -24.70 33.74 17.41
CA ALA A 590 -26.03 33.40 17.91
C ALA A 590 -26.69 32.31 17.04
N GLU A 591 -27.06 31.23 17.75
CA GLU A 591 -28.10 30.20 17.60
C GLU A 591 -28.86 29.98 16.29
N ALA A 592 -28.95 28.70 15.90
CA ALA A 592 -29.91 28.17 14.94
C ALA A 592 -31.18 27.63 15.65
N PRO A 593 -32.40 27.85 15.13
CA PRO A 593 -33.64 27.45 15.81
C PRO A 593 -34.06 26.00 15.52
N TRP A 594 -34.61 25.37 16.55
CA TRP A 594 -35.35 24.11 16.52
C TRP A 594 -36.82 24.30 16.08
N LEU A 595 -37.31 23.42 15.20
CA LEU A 595 -38.72 23.03 14.99
C LEU A 595 -38.65 21.54 14.58
N GLY A 596 -39.35 20.54 15.12
CA GLY A 596 -40.62 20.43 15.82
C GLY A 596 -41.34 19.21 15.22
N GLU A 597 -41.64 18.19 16.03
CA GLU A 597 -42.08 16.83 15.64
C GLU A 597 -43.51 16.72 15.05
N GLY A 598 -43.74 15.64 14.27
CA GLY A 598 -45.06 15.13 13.86
C GLY A 598 -44.97 13.88 12.94
N PRO A 599 -45.93 12.93 12.97
CA PRO A 599 -45.66 11.53 13.32
C PRO A 599 -45.58 10.52 12.16
N ALA A 600 -44.90 9.40 12.41
CA ALA A 600 -44.82 8.23 11.54
C ALA A 600 -45.94 7.19 11.82
N PRO A 601 -46.44 6.46 10.82
CA PRO A 601 -47.30 5.31 11.05
C PRO A 601 -46.51 3.99 11.16
N SER A 602 -47.13 3.10 11.92
CA SER A 602 -46.75 1.77 12.41
C SER A 602 -46.45 0.68 11.38
N ALA A 603 -45.50 -0.20 11.69
CA ALA A 603 -45.59 -1.64 11.44
C ALA A 603 -44.71 -2.44 12.43
N THR A 604 -45.24 -3.57 12.85
CA THR A 604 -44.88 -4.48 13.96
C THR A 604 -43.51 -5.18 13.88
N PRO A 605 -42.88 -5.53 15.03
CA PRO A 605 -41.71 -6.40 15.10
C PRO A 605 -42.09 -7.88 15.34
N VAL A 606 -41.23 -8.79 14.86
CA VAL A 606 -41.25 -10.22 15.22
C VAL A 606 -40.10 -10.47 16.21
N GLU A 607 -40.44 -11.18 17.29
CA GLU A 607 -39.61 -11.50 18.45
C GLU A 607 -38.39 -12.39 18.15
N ALA A 608 -37.32 -12.26 18.94
CA ALA A 608 -36.90 -13.32 19.87
C ALA A 608 -35.67 -12.90 20.72
N ASN A 609 -35.93 -12.79 22.03
CA ASN A 609 -35.13 -13.26 23.19
C ASN A 609 -33.59 -13.18 23.17
N VAL A 610 -33.01 -12.48 24.17
CA VAL A 610 -32.41 -13.13 25.36
C VAL A 610 -32.52 -12.18 26.57
N ALA A 611 -32.76 -12.78 27.73
CA ALA A 611 -33.15 -12.24 29.01
C ALA A 611 -32.19 -11.20 29.65
N ALA A 612 -32.83 -10.17 30.20
CA ALA A 612 -32.47 -9.37 31.38
C ALA A 612 -32.17 -10.29 32.60
N SER A 613 -31.44 -9.96 33.67
CA SER A 613 -31.14 -8.73 34.42
C SER A 613 -30.47 -9.20 35.76
N PRO A 614 -30.24 -8.40 36.83
CA PRO A 614 -30.07 -6.95 36.95
C PRO A 614 -28.94 -6.55 37.94
N SER A 615 -28.87 -5.23 38.18
CA SER A 615 -28.38 -4.52 39.39
C SER A 615 -26.87 -4.24 39.45
N GLY A 616 -26.42 -3.02 39.72
CA GLY A 616 -27.10 -1.77 40.06
C GLY A 616 -26.12 -0.84 40.77
N CYS A 617 -26.25 0.46 40.49
CA CYS A 617 -25.72 1.61 41.23
C CYS A 617 -24.20 1.85 41.32
N GLY A 618 -23.80 3.03 40.84
CA GLY A 618 -23.31 4.05 41.79
C GLY A 618 -21.92 4.64 41.57
N SER A 619 -21.91 5.87 41.04
CA SER A 619 -21.05 7.02 41.41
C SER A 619 -19.53 7.03 41.17
N ARG A 620 -19.15 7.89 40.20
CA ARG A 620 -18.13 8.98 40.15
C ARG A 620 -16.64 8.73 40.48
N PRO A 621 -15.73 9.44 39.77
CA PRO A 621 -14.30 9.16 39.71
C PRO A 621 -13.49 9.87 40.81
N LEU A 622 -12.42 9.23 41.28
CA LEU A 622 -11.39 9.85 42.09
C LEU A 622 -10.21 10.30 41.21
N GLN A 623 -9.74 11.49 41.56
CA GLN A 623 -8.74 12.32 40.93
C GLN A 623 -7.37 11.92 41.47
N GLU A 624 -6.44 11.49 40.61
CA GLU A 624 -5.05 11.24 41.01
C GLU A 624 -4.20 12.52 40.89
N ALA A 625 -3.53 12.86 41.98
CA ALA A 625 -2.52 13.92 42.08
C ALA A 625 -1.10 13.29 42.04
N PRO A 626 -0.06 14.07 41.68
CA PRO A 626 1.16 13.55 41.06
C PRO A 626 2.27 13.09 42.02
N ALA A 627 3.21 12.34 41.44
CA ALA A 627 4.34 11.64 42.05
C ALA A 627 5.36 12.54 42.77
N PRO A 628 6.11 12.00 43.77
CA PRO A 628 7.32 12.64 44.28
C PRO A 628 8.60 12.10 43.60
N ALA A 629 9.51 13.02 43.31
CA ALA A 629 10.87 12.77 42.85
C ALA A 629 11.83 12.48 44.03
N SER A 630 12.83 11.61 43.80
CA SER A 630 14.19 11.57 44.39
C SER A 630 14.75 10.13 44.27
N ARG A 631 16.04 9.81 44.25
CA ARG A 631 17.34 10.47 44.04
C ARG A 631 18.33 9.33 43.76
N CYS A 632 19.43 9.64 43.09
CA CYS A 632 20.58 8.74 42.92
C CYS A 632 21.23 8.37 44.26
N CYS A 633 21.83 7.17 44.32
CA CYS A 633 23.18 6.86 44.83
C CYS A 633 23.42 5.34 44.78
N GLY A 634 24.61 4.92 44.35
CA GLY A 634 25.14 3.55 44.54
C GLY A 634 25.78 2.97 43.31
#